data_AF-A0A257VG06-F1
#
_entry.id   AF-A0A257VG06-F1
#
_cell.length_a   1.000
_cell.length_b   1.000
_cell.length_c   1.000
_cell.angle_alpha   90.00
_cell.angle_beta   90.00
_cell.angle_gamma   90.00
#
_symmetry.space_group_name_H-M   'P 1'
#
loop_
_entity.id
_entity.type
_entity.pdbx_description
1 polymer ?
#
loop_
_entity_poly.entity_id
_entity_poly.type
_entity_poly.pdbx_seq_one_letter_code
_entity_poly.pdbx_strand_id
1 'polypeptide(L)'
;MSDAQKAQAAAQEQTLELGLLDQIVEQGKVGTDSASKERGKSLIKEFVQQVLQGQMTVSRDTEAMINARIAQIDHLISIQLNEVMHHPSFQKLEGSWRGLKYMM
;
A
#
# COMPACT_ATOMS: atom_id res chain seq x y z
N MET A 1 -23.56 -29.83 12.76
CA MET A 1 -23.45 -30.24 11.34
C MET A 1 -23.33 -29.03 10.41
N SER A 2 -24.01 -27.91 10.68
CA SER A 2 -23.97 -26.70 9.83
C SER A 2 -22.68 -25.85 9.93
N ASP A 3 -21.99 -25.84 11.07
CA ASP A 3 -20.74 -25.06 11.24
C ASP A 3 -19.53 -25.67 10.54
N ALA A 4 -19.48 -27.01 10.44
CA ALA A 4 -18.40 -27.71 9.73
C ALA A 4 -18.45 -27.47 8.20
N GLN A 5 -19.66 -27.40 7.63
CA GLN A 5 -19.87 -27.06 6.21
C GLN A 5 -19.52 -25.60 5.90
N LYS A 6 -19.79 -24.65 6.81
CA LYS A 6 -19.34 -23.25 6.64
C LYS A 6 -17.83 -23.10 6.71
N ALA A 7 -17.17 -23.83 7.61
CA ALA A 7 -15.70 -23.82 7.70
C ALA A 7 -15.03 -24.41 6.45
N GLN A 8 -15.60 -25.46 5.86
CA GLN A 8 -15.11 -26.04 4.60
C GLN A 8 -15.33 -25.12 3.39
N ALA A 9 -16.48 -24.43 3.31
CA ALA A 9 -16.75 -23.47 2.24
C ALA A 9 -15.78 -22.27 2.28
N ALA A 10 -15.53 -21.72 3.48
CA ALA A 10 -14.57 -20.63 3.67
C ALA A 10 -13.12 -21.05 3.34
N ALA A 11 -12.73 -22.29 3.67
CA ALA A 11 -11.40 -22.82 3.33
C ALA A 11 -11.24 -23.03 1.81
N GLN A 12 -12.30 -23.46 1.11
CA GLN A 12 -12.31 -23.58 -0.36
C GLN A 12 -12.23 -22.22 -1.06
N GLU A 13 -12.98 -21.22 -0.61
CA GLU A 13 -12.87 -19.85 -1.13
C GLU A 13 -11.46 -19.28 -0.94
N GLN A 14 -10.87 -19.45 0.24
CA GLN A 14 -9.49 -18.98 0.50
C GLN A 14 -8.46 -19.68 -0.39
N THR A 15 -8.63 -20.97 -0.68
CA THR A 15 -7.70 -21.72 -1.54
C THR A 15 -7.79 -21.24 -3.00
N LEU A 16 -9.01 -20.92 -3.46
CA LEU A 16 -9.24 -20.36 -4.79
C LEU A 16 -8.65 -18.95 -4.93
N GLU A 17 -8.79 -18.09 -3.92
CA GLU A 17 -8.18 -16.76 -3.91
C GLU A 17 -6.65 -16.82 -3.93
N LEU A 18 -6.05 -17.72 -3.13
CA LEU A 18 -4.60 -17.94 -3.13
C LEU A 18 -4.08 -18.36 -4.51
N GLY A 19 -4.78 -19.27 -5.19
CA GLY A 19 -4.43 -19.72 -6.54
C GLY A 19 -4.54 -18.62 -7.61
N LEU A 20 -5.55 -17.75 -7.52
CA LEU A 20 -5.71 -16.62 -8.43
C LEU A 20 -4.59 -15.59 -8.25
N LEU A 21 -4.21 -15.28 -7.00
CA LEU A 21 -3.09 -14.36 -6.72
C LEU A 21 -1.78 -14.89 -7.29
N ASP A 22 -1.51 -16.19 -7.18
CA ASP A 22 -0.32 -16.81 -7.76
C ASP A 22 -0.32 -16.71 -9.29
N GLN A 23 -1.48 -16.89 -9.92
CA GLN A 23 -1.62 -16.75 -11.37
C GLN A 23 -1.37 -15.31 -11.86
N ILE A 24 -1.82 -14.30 -11.09
CA ILE A 24 -1.59 -12.87 -11.41
C ILE A 24 -0.10 -12.52 -11.25
N VAL A 25 0.57 -13.02 -10.21
CA VAL A 25 2.00 -12.76 -9.98
C VAL A 25 2.85 -13.36 -11.10
N GLU A 26 2.53 -14.57 -11.54
CA GLU A 26 3.26 -15.26 -12.60
C GLU A 26 3.04 -14.59 -13.97
N GLN A 27 1.80 -14.20 -14.29
CA GLN A 27 1.48 -13.51 -15.56
C GLN A 27 1.92 -12.04 -15.57
N GLY A 28 1.85 -11.35 -14.43
CA GLY A 28 2.15 -9.93 -14.26
C GLY A 28 3.64 -9.60 -14.21
N LYS A 29 4.54 -10.59 -14.30
CA LYS A 29 6.00 -10.43 -14.19
C LYS A 29 6.41 -9.61 -12.96
N VAL A 30 5.81 -9.90 -11.79
CA VAL A 30 5.95 -9.08 -10.57
C VAL A 30 7.28 -9.35 -9.85
N GLY A 31 8.39 -9.17 -10.57
CA GLY A 31 9.75 -9.46 -10.10
C GLY A 31 10.31 -10.78 -10.63
N THR A 32 11.63 -10.84 -10.74
CA THR A 32 12.38 -12.00 -11.26
C THR A 32 12.83 -12.97 -10.17
N ASP A 33 13.01 -12.49 -8.94
CA ASP A 33 13.42 -13.28 -7.78
C ASP A 33 12.24 -13.62 -6.86
N SER A 34 12.39 -14.66 -6.02
CA SER A 34 11.31 -15.14 -5.13
C SER A 34 10.86 -14.09 -4.12
N ALA A 35 11.78 -13.29 -3.57
CA ALA A 35 11.45 -12.26 -2.59
C ALA A 35 10.66 -11.11 -3.20
N SER A 36 10.93 -10.76 -4.46
CA SER A 36 10.17 -9.77 -5.22
C SER A 36 8.78 -10.29 -5.59
N LYS A 37 8.66 -11.56 -5.99
CA LYS A 37 7.36 -12.20 -6.25
C LYS A 37 6.47 -12.23 -5.01
N GLU A 38 7.03 -12.55 -3.84
CA GLU A 38 6.27 -12.60 -2.58
C GLU A 38 5.85 -11.21 -2.08
N ARG A 39 6.71 -10.20 -2.24
CA ARG A 39 6.33 -8.80 -2.06
C ARG A 39 5.22 -8.39 -3.02
N GLY A 40 5.33 -8.77 -4.30
CA GLY A 40 4.32 -8.54 -5.32
C GLY A 40 2.96 -9.12 -4.95
N LYS A 41 2.92 -10.39 -4.52
CA LYS A 41 1.71 -11.06 -4.05
C LYS A 41 1.04 -10.31 -2.91
N SER A 42 1.84 -9.85 -1.95
CA SER A 42 1.35 -9.09 -0.80
C SER A 42 0.76 -7.74 -1.20
N LEU A 43 1.41 -7.03 -2.13
CA LEU A 43 0.92 -5.75 -2.66
C LEU A 43 -0.40 -5.91 -3.43
N ILE A 44 -0.51 -6.94 -4.28
CA ILE A 44 -1.75 -7.22 -5.03
C ILE A 44 -2.87 -7.59 -4.07
N LYS A 45 -2.60 -8.40 -3.05
CA LYS A 45 -3.59 -8.77 -2.03
C LYS A 45 -4.13 -7.54 -1.31
N GLU A 46 -3.25 -6.65 -0.86
CA GLU A 46 -3.63 -5.40 -0.20
C GLU A 46 -4.45 -4.51 -1.15
N PHE A 47 -4.01 -4.37 -2.41
CA PHE A 47 -4.75 -3.61 -3.42
C PHE A 47 -6.18 -4.13 -3.62
N VAL A 48 -6.35 -5.45 -3.78
CA VAL A 48 -7.67 -6.07 -3.93
C VAL A 48 -8.52 -5.83 -2.69
N GLN A 49 -7.95 -5.96 -1.49
CA GLN A 49 -8.67 -5.65 -0.25
C GLN A 49 -9.13 -4.19 -0.18
N GLN A 50 -8.29 -3.22 -0.57
CA GLN A 50 -8.66 -1.80 -0.58
C GLN A 50 -9.75 -1.48 -1.61
N VAL A 51 -9.72 -2.15 -2.77
CA VAL A 51 -10.78 -2.07 -3.78
C VAL A 51 -12.10 -2.65 -3.24
N LEU A 52 -12.06 -3.82 -2.61
CA LEU A 52 -13.25 -4.48 -2.03
C LEU A 52 -13.85 -3.68 -0.87
N GLN A 53 -13.02 -2.98 -0.09
CA GLN A 53 -13.46 -2.08 0.97
C GLN A 53 -14.09 -0.77 0.46
N GLY A 54 -14.16 -0.58 -0.86
CA GLY A 54 -14.75 0.62 -1.48
C GLY A 54 -13.90 1.88 -1.30
N GLN A 55 -12.63 1.74 -0.90
CA GLN A 55 -11.71 2.87 -0.74
C GLN A 55 -11.25 3.45 -2.09
N MET A 56 -11.50 2.74 -3.18
CA MET A 56 -11.17 3.15 -4.55
C MET A 56 -12.30 2.78 -5.52
N THR A 57 -12.66 3.72 -6.40
CA THR A 57 -13.58 3.46 -7.51
C THR A 57 -12.80 2.88 -8.68
N VAL A 58 -13.08 1.62 -9.04
CA VAL A 58 -12.47 0.98 -10.21
C VAL A 58 -12.94 1.68 -11.47
N SER A 59 -12.07 2.51 -12.05
CA SER A 59 -12.27 3.14 -13.34
C SER A 59 -11.74 2.25 -14.47
N ARG A 60 -12.17 2.55 -15.70
CA ARG A 60 -11.70 1.89 -16.93
C ARG A 60 -10.19 2.07 -17.15
N ASP A 61 -9.62 3.11 -16.55
CA ASP A 61 -8.19 3.39 -16.48
C ASP A 61 -7.68 3.15 -15.04
N THR A 62 -7.16 1.95 -14.81
CA THR A 62 -6.60 1.55 -13.52
C THR A 62 -5.34 2.35 -13.16
N GLU A 63 -4.54 2.75 -14.16
CA GLU A 63 -3.32 3.52 -13.93
C GLU A 63 -3.64 4.94 -13.44
N ALA A 64 -4.58 5.62 -14.11
CA ALA A 64 -5.06 6.93 -13.66
C ALA A 64 -5.66 6.88 -12.25
N MET A 65 -6.38 5.81 -11.92
CA MET A 65 -6.93 5.59 -10.58
C MET A 65 -5.84 5.43 -9.52
N ILE A 66 -4.81 4.64 -9.80
CA ILE A 66 -3.66 4.45 -8.91
C ILE A 66 -2.93 5.77 -8.70
N ASN A 67 -2.66 6.52 -9.78
CA ASN A 67 -2.01 7.83 -9.70
C ASN A 67 -2.83 8.83 -8.88
N ALA A 68 -4.16 8.83 -9.03
CA ALA A 68 -5.04 9.66 -8.21
C ALA A 68 -4.98 9.29 -6.73
N ARG A 69 -4.94 7.99 -6.41
CA ARG A 69 -4.78 7.52 -5.02
C ARG A 69 -3.42 7.89 -4.44
N ILE A 70 -2.34 7.77 -5.22
CA ILE A 70 -0.99 8.21 -4.81
C ILE A 70 -1.01 9.70 -4.48
N ALA A 71 -1.57 10.55 -5.35
CA ALA A 71 -1.66 11.99 -5.11
C ALA A 71 -2.43 12.34 -3.83
N GLN A 72 -3.50 11.60 -3.51
CA GLN A 72 -4.23 11.77 -2.25
C GLN A 72 -3.38 11.41 -1.04
N ILE A 73 -2.65 10.30 -1.09
CA ILE A 73 -1.74 9.87 -0.03
C ILE A 73 -0.63 10.92 0.16
N ASP A 74 -0.01 11.37 -0.93
CA ASP A 74 1.04 12.38 -0.91
C ASP A 74 0.54 13.70 -0.32
N HIS A 75 -0.71 14.08 -0.61
CA HIS A 75 -1.32 15.26 -0.02
C HIS A 75 -1.46 15.13 1.51
N LEU A 76 -1.96 13.99 1.99
CA LEU A 76 -2.10 13.74 3.43
C LEU A 76 -0.74 13.71 4.15
N ILE A 77 0.24 13.04 3.56
CA ILE A 77 1.61 13.00 4.09
C ILE A 77 2.21 14.41 4.10
N SER A 78 2.00 15.19 3.03
CA SER A 78 2.51 16.55 2.92
C SER A 78 1.93 17.45 4.01
N ILE A 79 0.62 17.36 4.30
CA ILE A 79 0.00 18.11 5.39
C ILE A 79 0.64 17.74 6.73
N GLN A 80 0.74 16.44 7.03
CA GLN A 80 1.28 15.99 8.31
C GLN A 80 2.75 16.37 8.48
N LEU A 81 3.53 16.21 7.40
CA LEU A 81 4.93 16.61 7.39
C LEU A 81 5.07 18.12 7.56
N ASN A 82 4.20 18.91 6.94
CA ASN A 82 4.18 20.35 7.07
C ASN A 82 3.97 20.77 8.53
N GLU A 83 3.02 20.14 9.24
CA GLU A 83 2.79 20.37 10.67
C GLU A 83 4.03 20.05 11.53
N VAL A 84 4.67 18.91 11.28
CA VAL A 84 5.86 18.48 12.02
C VAL A 84 7.04 19.43 11.77
N MET A 85 7.31 19.75 10.50
CA MET A 85 8.43 20.61 10.09
C MET A 85 8.26 22.06 10.56
N HIS A 86 7.02 22.57 10.61
CA HIS A 86 6.73 23.93 11.06
C HIS A 86 6.51 24.04 12.57
N HIS A 87 6.65 22.94 13.31
CA HIS A 87 6.52 22.98 14.75
C HIS A 87 7.65 23.83 15.36
N PRO A 88 7.36 24.84 16.23
CA PRO A 88 8.39 25.77 16.72
C PRO A 88 9.59 25.10 17.40
N SER A 89 9.35 24.03 18.16
CA SER A 89 10.43 23.27 18.82
C SER A 89 11.34 22.58 17.81
N PHE A 90 10.76 22.07 16.71
CA PHE A 90 11.53 21.41 15.65
C PHE A 90 12.36 22.43 14.88
N GLN A 91 11.76 23.56 14.48
CA GLN A 91 12.46 24.63 13.76
C GLN A 91 13.61 25.23 14.57
N LYS A 92 13.48 25.36 15.88
CA LYS A 92 14.57 25.84 16.75
C LYS A 92 15.76 24.89 16.76
N LEU A 93 15.50 23.58 16.82
CA LEU A 93 16.53 22.55 16.76
C LEU A 93 17.17 22.51 15.36
N GLU A 94 16.35 22.50 14.31
CA GLU A 94 16.80 22.50 12.92
C GLU A 94 17.66 23.73 12.61
N GLY A 95 17.25 24.91 13.06
CA GLY A 95 18.02 26.15 12.91
C GLY A 95 19.40 26.07 13.56
N SER A 96 19.49 25.48 14.75
CA SER A 96 20.77 25.28 15.45
C SER A 96 21.69 24.31 14.69
N TRP A 97 21.13 23.22 14.16
CA TRP A 97 21.89 22.22 13.40
C TRP A 97 22.32 22.74 12.03
N ARG A 98 21.44 23.46 11.33
CA ARG A 98 21.77 24.09 10.04
C ARG A 98 22.80 25.20 10.21
N GLY A 99 22.73 25.96 11.31
CA GLY A 99 23.75 26.94 11.68
C GLY A 99 25.12 26.28 11.89
N LEU A 100 25.18 25.18 12.66
CA LEU A 100 26.42 24.42 12.85
C LEU A 100 26.96 23.86 11.53
N LYS A 101 26.11 23.25 10.69
CA LYS A 101 26.50 22.73 9.38
C LYS A 101 27.02 23.82 8.45
N TYR A 102 26.50 25.04 8.54
CA TYR A 102 26.96 26.17 7.73
C TYR A 102 28.35 26.68 8.17
N MET A 103 28.70 26.49 9.44
CA MET A 103 29.98 26.91 10.01
C MET A 103 31.10 25.86 9.87
N MET A 104 30.76 24.61 9.55
CA MET A 104 31.72 23.56 9.19
C MET A 104 31.97 23.55 7.69
#